data_AF-J0P508-F1
#
_entry.id   AF-J0P508-F1
#
_cell.length_a   1.000
_cell.length_b   1.000
_cell.length_c   1.000
_cell.angle_alpha   90.00
_cell.angle_beta   90.00
_cell.angle_gamma   90.00
#
_symmetry.space_group_name_H-M   'P 1'
#
loop_
_entity.id
_entity.type
_entity.pdbx_description
1 polymer ?
#
loop_
_entity_poly.entity_id
_entity_poly.type
_entity_poly.pdbx_seq_one_letter_code
_entity_poly.pdbx_strand_id
1 'polypeptide(L)'
;MMEWINLLGRLIAVSAIVILTLGGLLSITTKQYAEKNWTLTYLLFLLATEGLASYIGFYRQESVFFMFILSFFLHFSFLNLYYNHFLFQHPPWKTLLTASLGLIPFLLFALPEPYYHLFRYYDRLPFSFSIMLASLLYFYQLVSGKRNYEKPTTFLNASILLFFSLDAFLALATEYLIHENLILVSGFWTIRAICLQLFYSALIYHGWARSKMPLQF
;
A
#
# COMPACT_ATOMS: atom_id res chain seq x y z
N MET A 1 -9.75 15.00 24.97
CA MET A 1 -9.27 15.11 23.57
C MET A 1 -8.45 13.88 23.15
N MET A 2 -7.46 13.45 23.93
CA MET A 2 -6.68 12.22 23.66
C MET A 2 -7.54 10.95 23.57
N GLU A 3 -8.58 10.78 24.39
CA GLU A 3 -9.48 9.61 24.32
C GLU A 3 -10.21 9.49 22.99
N TRP A 4 -10.66 10.61 22.42
CA TRP A 4 -11.34 10.63 21.12
C TRP A 4 -10.40 10.25 19.97
N ILE A 5 -9.15 10.70 20.00
CA ILE A 5 -8.12 10.35 19.02
C ILE A 5 -7.82 8.84 19.09
N ASN A 6 -7.69 8.30 20.30
CA ASN A 6 -7.46 6.87 20.53
C ASN A 6 -8.64 6.02 20.06
N LEU A 7 -9.88 6.45 20.34
CA LEU A 7 -11.09 5.77 19.87
C LEU A 7 -11.17 5.77 18.35
N LEU A 8 -10.93 6.94 17.72
CA LEU A 8 -10.94 7.08 16.27
C LEU A 8 -9.90 6.17 15.60
N GLY A 9 -8.67 6.15 16.13
CA GLY A 9 -7.61 5.28 15.63
C GLY A 9 -7.99 3.79 15.69
N ARG A 10 -8.64 3.35 16.78
CA ARG A 10 -9.12 1.96 16.92
C ARG A 10 -10.23 1.65 15.92
N LEU A 11 -11.20 2.54 15.73
CA LEU A 11 -12.29 2.34 14.76
C LEU A 11 -11.75 2.22 13.34
N ILE A 12 -10.75 3.03 12.98
CA ILE A 12 -10.08 2.99 11.68
C ILE A 12 -9.32 1.67 11.48
N ALA A 13 -8.59 1.20 12.50
CA ALA A 13 -7.86 -0.07 12.43
C ALA A 13 -8.81 -1.27 12.27
N VAL A 14 -9.88 -1.31 13.06
CA VAL A 14 -10.90 -2.38 12.97
C VAL A 14 -11.60 -2.36 11.61
N SER A 15 -11.96 -1.17 11.10
CA SER A 15 -12.61 -1.08 9.79
C SER A 15 -11.69 -1.52 8.65
N ALA A 16 -10.38 -1.27 8.72
CA ALA A 16 -9.42 -1.81 7.75
C ALA A 16 -9.42 -3.35 7.74
N ILE A 17 -9.38 -4.00 8.92
CA ILE A 17 -9.44 -5.45 9.06
C ILE A 17 -10.76 -6.01 8.49
N VAL A 18 -11.89 -5.36 8.79
CA VAL A 18 -13.21 -5.76 8.27
C VAL A 18 -13.25 -5.66 6.75
N ILE A 19 -12.81 -4.54 6.17
CA ILE A 19 -12.77 -4.33 4.71
C ILE A 19 -11.93 -5.42 4.03
N LEU A 20 -10.73 -5.69 4.55
CA LEU A 20 -9.83 -6.70 3.99
C LEU A 20 -10.39 -8.13 4.11
N THR A 21 -11.04 -8.45 5.23
CA THR A 21 -11.68 -9.75 5.44
C THR A 21 -12.83 -9.97 4.45
N LEU A 22 -13.71 -8.98 4.31
CA LEU A 22 -14.79 -9.02 3.31
C LEU A 22 -14.23 -9.12 1.89
N GLY A 23 -13.19 -8.36 1.58
CA GLY A 23 -12.46 -8.43 0.33
C GLY A 23 -11.90 -9.82 0.01
N GLY A 24 -11.27 -10.46 0.99
CA GLY A 24 -10.73 -11.82 0.88
C GLY A 24 -11.84 -12.84 0.61
N LEU A 25 -12.95 -12.78 1.36
CA LEU A 25 -14.12 -13.66 1.16
C LEU A 25 -14.75 -13.48 -0.22
N LEU A 26 -14.91 -12.24 -0.68
CA LEU A 26 -15.37 -11.93 -2.04
C LEU A 26 -14.40 -12.47 -3.10
N SER A 27 -13.10 -12.33 -2.89
CA SER A 27 -12.09 -12.83 -3.82
C SER A 27 -12.06 -14.36 -3.89
N ILE A 28 -12.35 -15.07 -2.81
CA ILE A 28 -12.45 -16.55 -2.81
C ILE A 28 -13.66 -17.01 -3.63
N THR A 29 -14.81 -16.39 -3.42
CA THR A 29 -16.12 -16.78 -3.99
C THR A 29 -16.30 -16.43 -5.47
N THR A 30 -15.43 -15.58 -6.03
CA THR A 30 -15.51 -15.15 -7.43
C THR A 30 -14.86 -16.14 -8.41
N LYS A 31 -15.28 -16.14 -9.68
CA LYS A 31 -14.74 -17.02 -10.73
C LYS A 31 -13.23 -16.79 -10.95
N GLN A 32 -12.52 -17.80 -11.45
CA GLN A 32 -11.09 -17.69 -11.77
C GLN A 32 -10.86 -16.71 -12.93
N TYR A 33 -9.89 -15.81 -12.75
CA TYR A 33 -9.33 -14.92 -13.77
C TYR A 33 -7.82 -14.79 -13.53
N ALA A 34 -7.06 -14.31 -14.53
CA ALA A 34 -5.59 -14.33 -14.52
C ALA A 34 -4.97 -13.65 -13.28
N GLU A 35 -5.57 -12.56 -12.81
CA GLU A 35 -5.07 -11.76 -11.69
C GLU A 35 -5.68 -12.16 -10.32
N LYS A 36 -6.53 -13.20 -10.27
CA LYS A 36 -7.24 -13.62 -9.05
C LYS A 36 -6.27 -13.98 -7.94
N ASN A 37 -5.30 -14.83 -8.25
CA ASN A 37 -4.36 -15.35 -7.27
C ASN A 37 -3.48 -14.22 -6.73
N TRP A 38 -3.04 -13.30 -7.58
CA TRP A 38 -2.30 -12.11 -7.15
C TRP A 38 -3.14 -11.24 -6.20
N THR A 39 -4.38 -10.91 -6.60
CA THR A 39 -5.27 -10.06 -5.79
C THR A 39 -5.58 -10.69 -4.44
N LEU A 40 -5.92 -11.99 -4.42
CA LEU A 40 -6.19 -12.72 -3.18
C LEU A 40 -4.94 -12.79 -2.28
N THR A 41 -3.78 -13.10 -2.86
CA THR A 41 -2.52 -13.15 -2.10
C THR A 41 -2.22 -11.80 -1.48
N TYR A 42 -2.40 -10.71 -2.24
CA TYR A 42 -2.17 -9.36 -1.74
C TYR A 42 -3.16 -8.99 -0.62
N LEU A 43 -4.44 -9.32 -0.75
CA LEU A 43 -5.45 -9.06 0.29
C LEU A 43 -5.17 -9.83 1.59
N LEU A 44 -4.85 -11.12 1.50
CA LEU A 44 -4.47 -11.94 2.67
C LEU A 44 -3.21 -11.39 3.33
N PHE A 45 -2.27 -10.94 2.52
CA PHE A 45 -1.04 -10.35 3.00
C PHE A 45 -1.30 -9.03 3.74
N LEU A 46 -2.09 -8.13 3.16
CA LEU A 46 -2.52 -6.89 3.82
C LEU A 46 -3.22 -7.19 5.14
N LEU A 47 -4.15 -8.16 5.16
CA LEU A 47 -4.85 -8.57 6.37
C LEU A 47 -3.88 -9.06 7.45
N ALA A 48 -2.89 -9.88 7.07
CA ALA A 48 -1.87 -10.37 7.99
C ALA A 48 -1.01 -9.23 8.55
N THR A 49 -0.59 -8.28 7.71
CA THR A 49 0.20 -7.12 8.17
C THR A 49 -0.58 -6.19 9.09
N GLU A 50 -1.85 -5.89 8.79
CA GLU A 50 -2.71 -5.07 9.65
C GLU A 50 -3.00 -5.76 10.99
N GLY A 51 -3.27 -7.07 10.96
CA GLY A 51 -3.48 -7.87 12.16
C GLY A 51 -2.23 -7.94 13.04
N LEU A 52 -1.06 -8.20 12.44
CA LEU A 52 0.22 -8.23 13.15
C LEU A 52 0.61 -6.86 13.68
N ALA A 53 0.42 -5.78 12.91
CA ALA A 53 0.68 -4.41 13.37
C ALA A 53 -0.22 -4.04 14.55
N SER A 54 -1.49 -4.40 14.50
CA SER A 54 -2.44 -4.19 15.61
C SER A 54 -2.05 -4.97 16.87
N TYR A 55 -1.61 -6.23 16.71
CA TYR A 55 -1.16 -7.06 17.81
C TYR A 55 0.16 -6.55 18.42
N ILE A 56 1.17 -6.29 17.59
CA ILE A 56 2.49 -5.81 18.04
C ILE A 56 2.39 -4.42 18.65
N GLY A 57 1.59 -3.51 18.07
CA GLY A 57 1.37 -2.18 18.62
C GLY A 57 0.78 -2.18 20.03
N PHE A 58 0.07 -3.25 20.41
CA PHE A 58 -0.44 -3.42 21.77
C PHE A 58 0.61 -3.89 22.77
N TYR A 59 1.57 -4.73 22.36
CA TYR A 59 2.51 -5.40 23.27
C TYR A 59 3.97 -4.90 23.20
N ARG A 60 4.44 -4.36 22.07
CA ARG A 60 5.82 -3.94 21.83
C ARG A 60 5.90 -2.73 20.90
N GLN A 61 5.90 -1.52 21.47
CA GLN A 61 5.95 -0.27 20.71
C GLN A 61 7.23 -0.12 19.85
N GLU A 62 8.37 -0.65 20.30
CA GLU A 62 9.65 -0.56 19.58
C GLU A 62 9.67 -1.38 18.27
N SER A 63 8.89 -2.46 18.17
CA SER A 63 8.83 -3.31 16.98
C SER A 63 7.86 -2.80 15.91
N VAL A 64 7.08 -1.76 16.21
CA VAL A 64 6.11 -1.17 15.28
C VAL A 64 6.81 -0.51 14.09
N PHE A 65 8.00 0.04 14.28
CA PHE A 65 8.74 0.75 13.24
C PHE A 65 9.25 -0.18 12.13
N PHE A 66 9.83 -1.32 12.51
CA PHE A 66 10.23 -2.34 11.55
C PHE A 66 9.03 -2.83 10.74
N MET A 67 7.88 -3.06 11.39
CA MET A 67 6.64 -3.47 10.72
C MET A 67 6.14 -2.42 9.73
N PHE A 68 6.36 -1.13 10.05
CA PHE A 68 6.01 -0.02 9.16
C PHE A 68 6.85 -0.02 7.88
N ILE A 69 8.18 -0.07 7.97
CA ILE A 69 9.07 -0.11 6.80
C ILE A 69 8.84 -1.39 5.99
N LEU A 70 8.70 -2.53 6.66
CA LEU A 70 8.38 -3.80 6.05
C LEU A 70 7.09 -3.68 5.22
N SER A 71 6.01 -3.13 5.78
CA SER A 71 4.74 -2.92 5.06
C SER A 71 4.93 -2.12 3.75
N PHE A 72 5.72 -1.06 3.74
CA PHE A 72 6.01 -0.29 2.52
C PHE A 72 6.82 -1.06 1.49
N PHE A 73 7.85 -1.79 1.93
CA PHE A 73 8.61 -2.67 1.04
C PHE A 73 7.71 -3.73 0.39
N LEU A 74 6.72 -4.23 1.12
CA LEU A 74 5.78 -5.24 0.61
C LEU A 74 4.77 -4.63 -0.35
N HIS A 75 4.21 -3.45 -0.05
CA HIS A 75 3.41 -2.69 -1.01
C HIS A 75 4.18 -2.45 -2.31
N PHE A 76 5.44 -2.02 -2.22
CA PHE A 76 6.32 -1.87 -3.36
C PHE A 76 6.49 -3.17 -4.13
N SER A 77 6.79 -4.27 -3.44
CA SER A 77 6.99 -5.58 -4.07
C SER A 77 5.75 -6.07 -4.83
N PHE A 78 4.58 -6.03 -4.19
CA PHE A 78 3.32 -6.47 -4.79
C PHE A 78 2.87 -5.58 -5.96
N LEU A 79 3.00 -4.26 -5.82
CA LEU A 79 2.63 -3.33 -6.89
C LEU A 79 3.64 -3.33 -8.02
N ASN A 80 4.93 -3.50 -7.75
CA ASN A 80 5.95 -3.64 -8.78
C ASN A 80 5.77 -4.93 -9.58
N LEU A 81 5.39 -6.04 -8.91
CA LEU A 81 4.94 -7.26 -9.59
C LEU A 81 3.72 -6.96 -10.48
N TYR A 82 2.74 -6.21 -9.97
CA TYR A 82 1.54 -5.86 -10.73
C TYR A 82 1.84 -5.02 -11.97
N TYR A 83 2.59 -3.94 -11.81
CA TYR A 83 2.96 -3.06 -12.91
C TYR A 83 3.80 -3.78 -13.96
N ASN A 84 4.85 -4.50 -13.56
CA ASN A 84 5.73 -5.12 -14.56
C ASN A 84 5.10 -6.34 -15.21
N HIS A 85 4.42 -7.20 -14.46
CA HIS A 85 3.90 -8.46 -15.00
C HIS A 85 2.55 -8.29 -15.72
N PHE A 86 1.57 -7.65 -15.08
CA PHE A 86 0.21 -7.55 -15.63
C PHE A 86 0.01 -6.32 -16.50
N LEU A 87 0.58 -5.17 -16.12
CA LEU A 87 0.39 -3.94 -16.88
C LEU A 87 1.41 -3.82 -18.03
N PHE A 88 2.69 -3.67 -17.75
CA PHE A 88 3.72 -3.38 -18.75
C PHE A 88 4.25 -4.61 -19.48
N GLN A 89 3.82 -5.82 -19.08
CA GLN A 89 4.16 -7.09 -19.71
C GLN A 89 5.67 -7.29 -19.88
N HIS A 90 6.45 -6.82 -18.91
CA HIS A 90 7.88 -7.01 -18.87
C HIS A 90 8.24 -8.46 -18.56
N PRO A 91 9.37 -8.96 -19.08
CA PRO A 91 9.84 -10.30 -18.77
C PRO A 91 10.15 -10.45 -17.26
N PRO A 92 10.00 -11.65 -16.69
CA PRO A 92 10.06 -11.89 -15.24
C PRO A 92 11.38 -11.46 -14.60
N TRP A 93 12.50 -11.50 -15.34
CA TRP A 93 13.80 -11.05 -14.83
C TRP A 93 13.83 -9.53 -14.56
N LYS A 94 13.14 -8.70 -15.37
CA LYS A 94 13.03 -7.25 -15.11
C LYS A 94 12.17 -6.98 -13.89
N THR A 95 11.13 -7.77 -13.70
CA THR A 95 10.28 -7.71 -12.50
C THR A 95 11.09 -8.08 -11.25
N LEU A 96 11.90 -9.14 -11.33
CA LEU A 96 12.77 -9.54 -10.22
C LEU A 96 13.84 -8.49 -9.94
N LEU A 97 14.46 -7.91 -10.98
CA LEU A 97 15.48 -6.86 -10.85
C LEU A 97 14.91 -5.60 -10.19
N THR A 98 13.75 -5.13 -10.64
CA THR A 98 13.13 -3.95 -10.05
C THR A 98 12.65 -4.21 -8.62
N ALA A 99 12.17 -5.42 -8.31
CA ALA A 99 11.83 -5.81 -6.96
C ALA A 99 13.08 -5.88 -6.05
N SER A 100 14.20 -6.41 -6.56
CA SER A 100 15.45 -6.51 -5.80
C SER A 100 16.11 -5.15 -5.57
N LEU A 101 15.92 -4.17 -6.46
CA LEU A 101 16.34 -2.79 -6.20
C LEU A 101 15.67 -2.20 -4.96
N GLY A 102 14.42 -2.61 -4.65
CA GLY A 102 13.74 -2.24 -3.40
C GLY A 102 14.39 -2.81 -2.13
N LEU A 103 15.22 -3.85 -2.25
CA LEU A 103 15.97 -4.39 -1.11
C LEU A 103 17.05 -3.43 -0.62
N ILE A 104 17.58 -2.56 -1.49
CA ILE A 104 18.61 -1.59 -1.11
C ILE A 104 18.07 -0.61 -0.05
N PRO A 105 17.01 0.18 -0.30
CA PRO A 105 16.44 1.05 0.73
C PRO A 105 15.92 0.22 1.90
N PHE A 106 15.34 -0.97 1.67
CA PHE A 106 14.87 -1.80 2.78
C PHE A 106 16.01 -2.18 3.74
N LEU A 107 17.14 -2.69 3.23
CA LEU A 107 18.28 -3.09 4.08
C LEU A 107 18.96 -1.89 4.73
N LEU A 108 19.06 -0.75 4.02
CA LEU A 108 19.63 0.47 4.58
C LEU A 108 18.82 1.01 5.76
N PHE A 109 17.49 0.89 5.72
CA PHE A 109 16.60 1.45 6.75
C PHE A 109 16.11 0.42 7.78
N ALA A 110 16.12 -0.87 7.45
CA ALA A 110 15.66 -1.93 8.35
C ALA A 110 16.76 -2.44 9.30
N LEU A 111 18.04 -2.19 9.00
CA LEU A 111 19.13 -2.57 9.88
C LEU A 111 19.18 -1.64 11.10
N PRO A 112 19.18 -2.19 12.34
CA PRO A 112 19.36 -1.39 13.53
C PRO A 112 20.77 -0.81 13.54
N GLU A 113 20.92 0.49 13.32
CA GLU A 113 22.19 1.16 13.61
C GLU A 113 22.51 1.04 15.11
N PRO A 114 23.78 0.81 15.49
CA PRO A 114 24.17 0.71 16.91
C PRO A 114 24.06 2.04 17.66
N TYR A 115 23.80 3.14 16.96
CA TYR A 115 23.55 4.47 17.52
C TYR A 115 22.39 5.12 16.75
N TYR A 116 21.49 5.76 17.49
CA TYR A 116 20.30 6.51 17.07
C TYR A 116 18.95 5.76 17.10
N HIS A 117 18.30 5.91 18.26
CA HIS A 117 16.87 5.79 18.51
C HIS A 117 15.99 6.84 17.75
N LEU A 118 16.48 7.41 16.64
CA LEU A 118 15.76 8.47 15.93
C LEU A 118 15.05 7.89 14.71
N PHE A 119 13.77 7.62 14.93
CA PHE A 119 12.74 7.47 13.93
C PHE A 119 12.94 8.45 12.74
N ARG A 120 12.97 7.96 11.50
CA ARG A 120 13.01 8.80 10.28
C ARG A 120 11.81 8.47 9.37
N TYR A 121 10.85 9.39 9.22
CA TYR A 121 9.67 9.18 8.36
C TYR A 121 10.05 9.05 6.87
N TYR A 122 11.28 9.41 6.48
CA TYR A 122 11.78 9.37 5.11
C TYR A 122 12.04 7.96 4.56
N ASP A 123 12.17 6.95 5.42
CA ASP A 123 12.60 5.60 5.03
C ASP A 123 11.61 4.92 4.06
N ARG A 124 10.35 5.35 4.08
CA ARG A 124 9.29 4.88 3.18
C ARG A 124 9.22 5.63 1.84
N LEU A 125 9.84 6.80 1.72
CA LEU A 125 9.73 7.64 0.54
C LEU A 125 10.19 6.94 -0.75
N PRO A 126 11.32 6.21 -0.79
CA PRO A 126 11.75 5.55 -2.02
C PRO A 126 10.70 4.58 -2.56
N PHE A 127 10.00 3.87 -1.67
CA PHE A 127 8.91 2.97 -2.05
C PHE A 127 7.70 3.74 -2.59
N SER A 128 7.22 4.74 -1.85
CA SER A 128 6.06 5.55 -2.24
C SER A 128 6.32 6.31 -3.56
N PHE A 129 7.50 6.89 -3.74
CA PHE A 129 7.90 7.56 -5.00
C PHE A 129 7.95 6.58 -6.18
N SER A 130 8.52 5.40 -5.99
CA SER A 130 8.60 4.40 -7.07
C SER A 130 7.22 3.94 -7.53
N ILE A 131 6.32 3.67 -6.58
CA ILE A 131 4.93 3.28 -6.86
C ILE A 131 4.18 4.43 -7.55
N MET A 132 4.37 5.66 -7.08
CA MET A 132 3.80 6.86 -7.69
C MET A 132 4.26 7.03 -9.14
N LEU A 133 5.56 6.88 -9.42
CA LEU A 133 6.10 6.96 -10.78
C LEU A 133 5.53 5.86 -11.68
N ALA A 134 5.42 4.63 -11.20
CA ALA A 134 4.81 3.53 -11.96
C ALA A 134 3.34 3.84 -12.30
N SER A 135 2.59 4.43 -11.36
CA SER A 135 1.20 4.85 -11.58
C SER A 135 1.08 6.01 -12.58
N LEU A 136 1.97 6.99 -12.50
CA LEU A 136 2.03 8.08 -13.48
C LEU A 136 2.37 7.56 -14.88
N LEU A 137 3.30 6.60 -14.99
CA LEU A 137 3.62 5.94 -16.25
C LEU A 137 2.41 5.19 -16.84
N TYR A 138 1.57 4.56 -16.00
CA TYR A 138 0.31 3.99 -16.44
C TYR A 138 -0.62 5.05 -17.05
N PHE A 139 -0.81 6.19 -16.37
CA PHE A 139 -1.66 7.27 -16.90
C PHE A 139 -1.06 7.91 -18.16
N TYR A 140 0.25 8.05 -18.24
CA TYR A 140 0.93 8.50 -19.46
C TYR A 140 0.67 7.55 -20.64
N GLN A 141 0.75 6.23 -20.44
CA GLN A 141 0.42 5.24 -21.47
C GLN A 141 -1.05 5.30 -21.89
N LEU A 142 -1.96 5.57 -20.95
CA LEU A 142 -3.38 5.74 -21.21
C LEU A 142 -3.65 6.98 -22.07
N VAL A 143 -3.11 8.15 -21.69
CA VAL A 143 -3.29 9.41 -22.41
C VAL A 143 -2.61 9.40 -23.78
N SER A 144 -1.45 8.73 -23.90
CA SER A 144 -0.74 8.58 -25.17
C SER A 144 -1.35 7.54 -26.12
N GLY A 145 -2.47 6.90 -25.75
CA GLY A 145 -3.13 5.87 -26.56
C GLY A 145 -2.39 4.54 -26.66
N LYS A 146 -1.29 4.35 -25.90
CA LYS A 146 -0.54 3.09 -25.85
C LYS A 146 -1.25 2.00 -25.04
N ARG A 147 -2.28 2.36 -24.29
CA ARG A 147 -3.09 1.47 -23.45
C ARG A 147 -4.56 1.82 -23.56
N ASN A 148 -5.41 0.79 -23.63
CA ASN A 148 -6.85 0.95 -23.62
C ASN A 148 -7.38 1.29 -22.22
N TYR A 149 -8.43 2.11 -22.17
CA TYR A 149 -9.13 2.42 -20.94
C TYR A 149 -9.88 1.19 -20.41
N GLU A 150 -9.54 0.79 -19.19
CA GLU A 150 -10.24 -0.28 -18.47
C GLU A 150 -10.63 0.26 -17.09
N LYS A 151 -11.92 0.57 -16.92
CA LYS A 151 -12.47 1.17 -15.70
C LYS A 151 -11.93 0.60 -14.38
N PRO A 152 -11.93 -0.74 -14.13
CA PRO A 152 -11.44 -1.27 -12.86
C PRO A 152 -9.95 -1.00 -12.64
N THR A 153 -9.14 -1.15 -13.68
CA THR A 153 -7.69 -0.92 -13.63
C THR A 153 -7.36 0.56 -13.48
N THR A 154 -8.06 1.44 -14.19
CA THR A 154 -7.87 2.89 -14.05
C THR A 154 -8.27 3.37 -12.66
N PHE A 155 -9.37 2.84 -12.09
CA PHE A 155 -9.81 3.20 -10.74
C PHE A 155 -8.80 2.74 -9.66
N LEU A 156 -8.26 1.53 -9.79
CA LEU A 156 -7.19 1.06 -8.92
C LEU A 156 -5.94 1.94 -9.02
N ASN A 157 -5.49 2.25 -10.24
CA ASN A 157 -4.33 3.11 -10.46
C ASN A 157 -4.53 4.52 -9.92
N ALA A 158 -5.72 5.12 -10.08
CA ALA A 158 -6.03 6.41 -9.47
C ALA A 158 -5.94 6.37 -7.93
N SER A 159 -6.40 5.29 -7.33
CA SER A 159 -6.35 5.09 -5.87
C SER A 159 -4.92 4.85 -5.37
N ILE A 160 -4.12 4.10 -6.13
CA ILE A 160 -2.67 3.93 -5.88
C ILE A 160 -1.98 5.30 -5.93
N LEU A 161 -2.17 6.04 -7.01
CA LEU A 161 -1.55 7.36 -7.18
C LEU A 161 -1.94 8.30 -6.03
N LEU A 162 -3.24 8.41 -5.73
CA LEU A 162 -3.74 9.24 -4.64
C LEU A 162 -3.11 8.87 -3.30
N PHE A 163 -3.14 7.59 -2.94
CA PHE A 163 -2.64 7.13 -1.65
C PHE A 163 -1.12 7.34 -1.51
N PHE A 164 -0.32 6.89 -2.49
CA PHE A 164 1.14 6.97 -2.36
C PHE A 164 1.69 8.39 -2.57
N SER A 165 1.03 9.24 -3.36
CA SER A 165 1.37 10.67 -3.43
C SER A 165 1.07 11.39 -2.11
N LEU A 166 -0.11 11.13 -1.53
CA LEU A 166 -0.47 11.71 -0.25
C LEU A 166 0.43 11.19 0.87
N ASP A 167 0.74 9.90 0.88
CA ASP A 167 1.66 9.31 1.86
C ASP A 167 3.05 9.92 1.78
N ALA A 168 3.60 10.10 0.57
CA ALA A 168 4.90 10.73 0.37
C ALA A 168 4.91 12.19 0.87
N PHE A 169 3.87 12.96 0.54
CA PHE A 169 3.71 14.33 1.02
C PHE A 169 3.59 14.39 2.54
N LEU A 170 2.75 13.54 3.13
CA LEU A 170 2.56 13.49 4.58
C LEU A 170 3.81 12.98 5.30
N ALA A 171 4.61 12.10 4.70
CA ALA A 171 5.86 11.63 5.29
C ALA A 171 6.85 12.78 5.50
N LEU A 172 7.02 13.63 4.47
CA LEU A 172 7.83 14.85 4.57
C LEU A 172 7.27 15.75 5.68
N ALA A 173 5.96 16.03 5.65
CA ALA A 173 5.36 16.96 6.60
C ALA A 173 5.40 16.45 8.06
N THR A 174 5.20 15.14 8.27
CA THR A 174 5.19 14.55 9.62
C THR A 174 6.55 14.61 10.29
N GLU A 175 7.64 14.45 9.53
CA GLU A 175 9.00 14.58 10.10
C GLU A 175 9.23 15.95 10.74
N TYR A 176 8.86 17.02 10.03
CA TYR A 176 9.04 18.38 10.55
C TYR A 176 8.11 18.65 11.73
N LEU A 177 6.87 18.14 11.68
CA LEU A 177 5.81 18.52 12.61
C LEU A 177 5.73 17.66 13.87
N ILE A 178 6.33 16.47 13.90
CA ILE A 178 6.23 15.57 15.06
C ILE A 178 6.85 16.16 16.33
N HIS A 179 7.83 17.05 16.19
CA HIS A 179 8.48 17.72 17.30
C HIS A 179 7.73 18.98 17.77
N GLU A 180 6.78 19.51 16.98
CA GLU A 180 6.11 20.78 17.27
C GLU A 180 4.63 20.63 17.62
N ASN A 181 3.86 19.85 16.85
CA ASN A 181 2.40 19.78 17.00
C ASN A 181 1.83 18.38 16.76
N LEU A 182 1.73 17.61 17.84
CA LEU A 182 1.19 16.24 17.82
C LEU A 182 -0.28 16.16 17.37
N ILE A 183 -1.10 17.20 17.62
CA ILE A 183 -2.51 17.20 17.20
C ILE A 183 -2.59 17.28 15.68
N LEU A 184 -1.81 18.16 15.06
CA LEU A 184 -1.79 18.30 13.60
C LEU A 184 -1.25 17.03 12.93
N VAL A 185 -0.22 16.40 13.50
CA VAL A 185 0.29 15.09 13.06
C VAL A 185 -0.77 13.99 13.16
N SER A 186 -1.57 13.96 14.23
CA SER A 186 -2.67 12.99 14.34
C SER A 186 -3.73 13.16 13.24
N GLY A 187 -3.97 14.40 12.80
CA GLY A 187 -4.82 14.71 11.67
C GLY A 187 -4.29 14.13 10.36
N PHE A 188 -2.98 14.26 10.11
CA PHE A 188 -2.32 13.67 8.94
C PHE A 188 -2.44 12.15 8.93
N TRP A 189 -2.21 11.49 10.06
CA TRP A 189 -2.38 10.04 10.15
C TRP A 189 -3.82 9.59 9.92
N THR A 190 -4.79 10.37 10.38
CA THR A 190 -6.22 10.10 10.14
C THR A 190 -6.54 10.17 8.65
N ILE A 191 -6.12 11.25 7.96
CA ILE A 191 -6.33 11.41 6.51
C ILE A 191 -5.66 10.26 5.75
N ARG A 192 -4.40 9.94 6.09
CA ARG A 192 -3.67 8.80 5.50
C ARG A 192 -4.46 7.51 5.63
N ALA A 193 -5.01 7.23 6.80
CA ALA A 193 -5.72 5.99 7.06
C ALA A 193 -7.07 5.92 6.31
N ILE A 194 -7.78 7.04 6.15
CA ILE A 194 -8.97 7.11 5.29
C ILE A 194 -8.59 6.80 3.84
N CYS A 195 -7.52 7.39 3.31
CA CYS A 195 -7.03 7.11 1.96
C CYS A 195 -6.59 5.65 1.79
N LEU A 196 -6.01 5.04 2.82
CA LEU A 196 -5.66 3.61 2.82
C LEU A 196 -6.91 2.72 2.67
N GLN A 197 -8.01 3.06 3.33
CA GLN A 197 -9.27 2.31 3.17
C GLN A 197 -9.87 2.46 1.77
N LEU A 198 -9.74 3.64 1.15
CA LEU A 198 -10.12 3.84 -0.24
C LEU A 198 -9.27 2.98 -1.18
N PHE A 199 -7.96 2.91 -0.93
CA PHE A 199 -7.06 2.02 -1.66
C PHE A 199 -7.46 0.54 -1.52
N TYR A 200 -7.74 0.07 -0.31
CA TYR A 200 -8.23 -1.31 -0.09
C TYR A 200 -9.54 -1.58 -0.81
N SER A 201 -10.49 -0.64 -0.75
CA SER A 201 -11.76 -0.74 -1.46
C SER A 201 -11.57 -0.81 -2.98
N ALA A 202 -10.65 -0.01 -3.53
CA ALA A 202 -10.32 -0.04 -4.95
C ALA A 202 -9.66 -1.36 -5.39
N LEU A 203 -8.79 -1.93 -4.55
CA LEU A 203 -8.18 -3.24 -4.79
C LEU A 203 -9.24 -4.36 -4.82
N ILE A 204 -10.16 -4.36 -3.87
CA ILE A 204 -11.27 -5.32 -3.80
C ILE A 204 -12.19 -5.16 -5.02
N TYR A 205 -12.54 -3.92 -5.36
CA TYR A 205 -13.35 -3.62 -6.53
C TYR A 205 -12.69 -4.09 -7.83
N HIS A 206 -11.39 -3.85 -7.99
CA HIS A 206 -10.62 -4.31 -9.14
C HIS A 206 -10.70 -5.83 -9.30
N GLY A 207 -10.43 -6.58 -8.22
CA GLY A 207 -10.49 -8.03 -8.26
C GLY A 207 -11.88 -8.57 -8.54
N TRP A 208 -12.91 -7.97 -7.94
CA TRP A 208 -14.30 -8.37 -8.18
C TRP A 208 -14.77 -8.03 -9.60
N ALA A 209 -14.48 -6.83 -10.11
CA ALA A 209 -14.92 -6.40 -11.43
C ALA A 209 -14.27 -7.24 -12.54
N ARG A 210 -12.99 -7.59 -12.41
CA ARG A 210 -12.30 -8.49 -13.35
C ARG A 210 -12.90 -9.90 -13.35
N SER A 211 -13.38 -10.40 -12.21
CA SER A 211 -14.00 -11.72 -12.13
C SER A 211 -15.34 -11.87 -12.88
N LYS A 212 -15.97 -10.75 -13.26
CA LYS A 212 -17.20 -10.72 -14.04
C LYS A 212 -16.96 -10.69 -15.55
N MET A 213 -15.74 -10.41 -15.99
CA MET A 213 -15.38 -10.42 -17.40
C MET A 213 -15.07 -11.87 -17.82
N PRO A 214 -15.70 -12.40 -18.87
CA PRO A 214 -15.34 -13.73 -19.38
C PRO A 214 -13.88 -13.71 -19.85
N LEU A 215 -13.14 -14.78 -19.54
CA LEU A 215 -11.79 -15.02 -20.09
C LEU A 215 -11.92 -15.06 -21.61
N GLN A 216 -11.39 -14.03 -22.29
CA GLN A 216 -11.17 -14.08 -23.72
C GLN A 216 -9.88 -14.90 -23.92
N PHE A 217 -10.06 -16.18 -24.23
CA PHE A 217 -8.99 -17.04 -24.74
C PHE A 217 -8.85 -16.86 -26.24
#